data_AF-A0A957G9N5-F1
#
_entry.id   AF-A0A957G9N5-F1
#
_cell.length_a   1.000
_cell.length_b   1.000
_cell.length_c   1.000
_cell.angle_alpha   90.00
_cell.angle_beta   90.00
_cell.angle_gamma   90.00
#
_symmetry.space_group_name_H-M   'P 1'
#
loop_
_entity.id
_entity.type
_entity.pdbx_description
1 polymer ?
#
loop_
_entity_poly.entity_id
_entity_poly.type
_entity_poly.pdbx_seq_one_letter_code
_entity_poly.pdbx_strand_id
1 'polypeptide(L)'
;ACEFRLHKPSLLLIRLGSNDVGVPESFRQSMGTIVQYAIDNGVIPVLGTKADRNEGGDINNAIIREIAAQYQVPLWDFDAVANTIPGRGLSEDNVHMTFFYSHDYTDPTAFQTGHGVHNLTALILLDELWKQVLQ
;
A
#
# COMPACT_ATOMS: atom_id res chain seq x y z
N ALA A 1 -4.99 -13.97 -15.59
CA ALA A 1 -3.84 -13.17 -16.07
C ALA A 1 -2.57 -14.02 -16.05
N CYS A 2 -1.57 -13.69 -16.87
CA CYS A 2 -0.34 -14.49 -17.03
C CYS A 2 0.52 -14.49 -15.76
N GLU A 3 0.55 -13.39 -15.02
CA GLU A 3 1.40 -13.16 -13.84
C GLU A 3 1.04 -14.13 -12.71
N PHE A 4 -0.25 -14.31 -12.41
CA PHE A 4 -0.71 -15.27 -11.41
C PHE A 4 -0.36 -16.71 -11.81
N ARG A 5 -0.51 -17.06 -13.09
CA ARG A 5 -0.19 -18.40 -13.62
C ARG A 5 1.31 -18.69 -13.57
N LEU A 6 2.15 -17.71 -13.89
CA LEU A 6 3.60 -17.88 -13.99
C LEU A 6 4.30 -17.77 -12.64
N HIS A 7 3.93 -16.77 -11.83
CA HIS A 7 4.57 -16.49 -10.55
C HIS A 7 3.94 -17.23 -9.37
N LYS A 8 2.67 -17.66 -9.50
CA LYS A 8 1.92 -18.37 -8.45
C LYS A 8 2.08 -17.72 -7.07
N PRO A 9 1.80 -16.40 -6.93
CA PRO A 9 2.03 -15.70 -5.69
C PRO A 9 1.11 -16.23 -4.58
N SER A 10 1.58 -16.25 -3.33
CA SER A 10 0.72 -16.45 -2.15
C SER A 10 0.11 -15.14 -1.65
N LEU A 11 0.76 -14.01 -1.94
CA LEU A 11 0.40 -12.66 -1.51
C LEU A 11 0.48 -11.68 -2.68
N LEU A 12 -0.43 -10.69 -2.70
CA LEU A 12 -0.41 -9.58 -3.65
C LEU A 12 -0.49 -8.24 -2.88
N LEU A 13 0.60 -7.47 -2.88
CA LEU A 13 0.59 -6.09 -2.37
C LEU A 13 -0.03 -5.17 -3.44
N ILE A 14 -1.14 -4.51 -3.11
CA ILE A 14 -1.87 -3.61 -4.01
C ILE A 14 -1.71 -2.18 -3.49
N ARG A 15 -0.91 -1.37 -4.18
CA ARG A 15 -0.70 0.05 -3.89
C ARG A 15 -0.97 0.88 -5.13
N LEU A 16 -2.22 1.35 -5.25
CA LEU A 16 -2.70 2.17 -6.37
C LEU A 16 -3.43 3.41 -5.79
N GLY A 17 -3.84 4.33 -6.66
CA GLY A 17 -4.67 5.48 -6.27
C GLY A 17 -4.05 6.86 -6.45
N SER A 18 -2.72 6.98 -6.55
CA SER A 18 -2.07 8.31 -6.69
C SER A 18 -2.43 8.97 -8.03
N ASN A 19 -2.64 8.18 -9.09
CA ASN A 19 -3.01 8.69 -10.43
C ASN A 19 -4.53 8.72 -10.66
N ASP A 20 -5.32 8.20 -9.74
CA ASP A 20 -6.77 8.09 -9.85
C ASP A 20 -7.46 9.37 -9.37
N VAL A 21 -7.16 10.49 -10.05
CA VAL A 21 -7.64 11.83 -9.70
C VAL A 21 -9.02 12.09 -10.31
N GLY A 22 -9.98 12.49 -9.48
CA GLY A 22 -11.34 12.86 -9.93
C GLY A 22 -12.21 11.69 -10.39
N VAL A 23 -11.79 10.44 -10.19
CA VAL A 23 -12.48 9.22 -10.65
C VAL A 23 -12.75 8.21 -9.52
N PRO A 24 -13.28 8.64 -8.34
CA PRO A 24 -13.39 7.77 -7.16
C PRO A 24 -14.22 6.50 -7.39
N GLU A 25 -15.28 6.58 -8.21
CA GLU A 25 -16.12 5.40 -8.47
C GLU A 25 -15.42 4.36 -9.35
N SER A 26 -14.72 4.80 -10.40
CA SER A 26 -13.93 3.91 -11.24
C SER A 26 -12.75 3.31 -10.46
N PHE A 27 -12.14 4.08 -9.57
CA PHE A 27 -11.11 3.60 -8.67
C PHE A 27 -11.66 2.50 -7.73
N ARG A 28 -12.80 2.75 -7.08
CA ARG A 28 -13.49 1.76 -6.23
C ARG A 28 -13.79 0.46 -6.96
N GLN A 29 -14.40 0.55 -8.14
CA GLN A 29 -14.74 -0.62 -8.96
C GLN A 29 -13.49 -1.41 -9.37
N SER A 30 -12.44 -0.71 -9.79
CA SER A 30 -11.18 -1.34 -10.23
C SER A 30 -10.47 -2.03 -9.07
N MET A 31 -10.36 -1.37 -7.92
CA MET A 31 -9.78 -1.94 -6.70
C MET A 31 -10.56 -3.17 -6.24
N GLY A 32 -11.90 -3.12 -6.20
CA GLY A 32 -12.74 -4.26 -5.86
C GLY A 32 -12.53 -5.44 -6.82
N THR A 33 -12.39 -5.16 -8.12
CA THR A 33 -12.11 -6.18 -9.15
C THR A 33 -10.77 -6.86 -8.92
N ILE A 34 -9.71 -6.09 -8.62
CA ILE A 34 -8.37 -6.63 -8.34
C ILE A 34 -8.40 -7.52 -7.08
N VAL A 35 -9.06 -7.05 -6.00
CA VAL A 35 -9.19 -7.79 -4.74
C VAL A 35 -9.95 -9.10 -4.95
N GLN A 36 -11.12 -9.05 -5.60
CA GLN A 36 -11.90 -10.25 -5.88
C GLN A 36 -11.10 -11.24 -6.73
N TYR A 37 -10.41 -10.75 -7.77
CA TYR A 37 -9.59 -11.60 -8.62
C TYR A 37 -8.48 -12.31 -7.83
N ALA A 38 -7.82 -11.62 -6.89
CA ALA A 38 -6.81 -12.22 -6.04
C ALA A 38 -7.40 -13.36 -5.19
N ILE A 39 -8.52 -13.09 -4.52
CA ILE A 39 -9.24 -14.05 -3.67
C ILE A 39 -9.66 -15.28 -4.48
N ASP A 40 -10.27 -15.09 -5.65
CA ASP A 40 -10.75 -16.17 -6.52
C ASP A 40 -9.62 -17.10 -7.00
N ASN A 41 -8.37 -16.60 -6.98
CA ASN A 41 -7.19 -17.36 -7.36
C ASN A 41 -6.40 -17.87 -6.14
N GLY A 42 -6.96 -17.79 -4.93
CA GLY A 42 -6.31 -18.27 -3.70
C GLY A 42 -5.10 -17.45 -3.26
N VAL A 43 -5.01 -16.19 -3.70
CA VAL A 43 -3.92 -15.26 -3.35
C VAL A 43 -4.45 -14.27 -2.33
N ILE A 44 -3.69 -14.01 -1.27
CA ILE A 44 -4.07 -13.05 -0.22
C ILE A 44 -3.80 -11.62 -0.74
N PRO A 45 -4.83 -10.79 -1.04
CA PRO A 45 -4.60 -9.40 -1.39
C PRO A 45 -4.32 -8.60 -0.12
N VAL A 46 -3.37 -7.67 -0.21
CA VAL A 46 -3.01 -6.76 0.88
C VAL A 46 -3.09 -5.34 0.34
N LEU A 47 -3.98 -4.55 0.91
CA LEU A 47 -4.23 -3.18 0.44
C LEU A 47 -3.33 -2.19 1.17
N GLY A 48 -2.63 -1.32 0.42
CA GLY A 48 -1.80 -0.27 0.98
C GLY A 48 -2.38 1.12 0.71
N THR A 49 -2.64 1.89 1.77
CA THR A 49 -3.00 3.31 1.63
C THR A 49 -1.80 4.13 1.17
N LYS A 50 -2.06 5.33 0.66
CA LYS A 50 -1.06 6.22 0.04
C LYS A 50 -0.85 7.48 0.87
N ALA A 51 0.38 7.96 0.87
CA ALA A 51 0.78 9.16 1.62
C ALA A 51 0.31 10.46 0.96
N ASP A 52 0.26 10.50 -0.37
CA ASP A 52 -0.14 11.68 -1.13
C ASP A 52 -1.64 11.98 -1.01
N ARG A 53 -2.00 13.18 -1.43
CA ARG A 53 -3.37 13.69 -1.56
C ARG A 53 -3.59 14.22 -2.98
N ASN A 54 -3.04 13.53 -3.98
CA ASN A 54 -3.04 14.00 -5.37
C ASN A 54 -4.48 14.18 -5.93
N GLU A 55 -5.44 13.44 -5.39
CA GLU A 55 -6.86 13.60 -5.68
C GLU A 55 -7.51 14.83 -5.01
N GLY A 56 -6.74 15.66 -4.30
CA GLY A 56 -7.19 16.86 -3.60
C GLY A 56 -7.82 16.59 -2.22
N GLY A 57 -7.73 15.35 -1.73
CA GLY A 57 -8.33 14.90 -0.47
C GLY A 57 -7.90 13.48 -0.13
N ASP A 58 -8.65 12.80 0.75
CA ASP A 58 -8.33 11.43 1.21
C ASP A 58 -9.31 10.37 0.67
N ILE A 59 -10.10 10.71 -0.37
CA ILE A 59 -11.19 9.85 -0.83
C ILE A 59 -10.67 8.49 -1.33
N ASN A 60 -9.51 8.43 -1.98
CA ASN A 60 -8.98 7.15 -2.46
C ASN A 60 -8.52 6.27 -1.28
N ASN A 61 -7.94 6.84 -0.22
CA ASN A 61 -7.62 6.05 0.98
C ASN A 61 -8.87 5.61 1.75
N ALA A 62 -9.91 6.44 1.81
CA ALA A 62 -11.20 6.04 2.38
C ALA A 62 -11.77 4.81 1.63
N ILE A 63 -11.74 4.84 0.29
CA ILE A 63 -12.12 3.70 -0.55
C ILE A 63 -11.26 2.46 -0.25
N ILE A 64 -9.93 2.62 -0.16
CA ILE A 64 -9.02 1.50 0.15
C ILE A 64 -9.38 0.85 1.48
N ARG A 65 -9.61 1.65 2.53
CA ARG A 65 -9.99 1.18 3.87
C ARG A 65 -11.36 0.48 3.85
N GLU A 66 -12.33 1.05 3.15
CA GLU A 66 -13.66 0.47 3.01
C GLU A 66 -13.62 -0.89 2.30
N ILE A 67 -12.85 -1.01 1.21
CA ILE A 67 -12.69 -2.28 0.50
C ILE A 67 -11.99 -3.31 1.39
N ALA A 68 -10.92 -2.92 2.10
CA ALA A 68 -10.23 -3.82 3.02
C ALA A 68 -11.19 -4.38 4.08
N ALA A 69 -12.03 -3.52 4.65
CA ALA A 69 -13.05 -3.92 5.62
C ALA A 69 -14.15 -4.79 4.99
N GLN A 70 -14.66 -4.42 3.81
CA GLN A 70 -15.72 -5.15 3.10
C GLN A 70 -15.30 -6.59 2.77
N TYR A 71 -14.08 -6.77 2.26
CA TYR A 71 -13.55 -8.09 1.89
C TYR A 71 -12.85 -8.81 3.05
N GLN A 72 -12.71 -8.15 4.20
CA GLN A 72 -11.98 -8.65 5.37
C GLN A 72 -10.54 -9.07 5.04
N VAL A 73 -9.85 -8.27 4.24
CA VAL A 73 -8.47 -8.52 3.79
C VAL A 73 -7.48 -7.63 4.53
N PRO A 74 -6.19 -8.03 4.63
CA PRO A 74 -5.18 -7.24 5.30
C PRO A 74 -5.05 -5.81 4.75
N LEU A 75 -4.97 -4.84 5.66
CA LEU A 75 -4.73 -3.43 5.38
C LEU A 75 -3.36 -3.01 5.92
N TRP A 76 -2.52 -2.52 5.03
CA TRP A 76 -1.32 -1.75 5.36
C TRP A 76 -1.67 -0.26 5.33
N ASP A 77 -2.02 0.29 6.50
CA ASP A 77 -2.42 1.71 6.58
C ASP A 77 -1.20 2.65 6.61
N PHE A 78 -0.45 2.71 5.51
CA PHE A 78 0.74 3.55 5.37
C PHE A 78 0.41 5.05 5.46
N ASP A 79 -0.79 5.47 5.12
CA ASP A 79 -1.24 6.86 5.29
C ASP A 79 -1.17 7.32 6.75
N ALA A 80 -1.56 6.45 7.70
CA ALA A 80 -1.43 6.74 9.12
C ALA A 80 0.06 6.87 9.53
N VAL A 81 0.91 5.99 8.99
CA VAL A 81 2.36 6.01 9.21
C VAL A 81 2.99 7.27 8.62
N ALA A 82 2.57 7.70 7.44
CA ALA A 82 3.09 8.88 6.76
C ALA A 82 2.95 10.15 7.63
N ASN A 83 1.92 10.25 8.48
CA ASN A 83 1.76 11.38 9.41
C ASN A 83 2.92 11.53 10.41
N THR A 84 3.75 10.51 10.61
CA THR A 84 4.90 10.55 11.53
C THR A 84 6.21 10.96 10.85
N ILE A 85 6.21 11.09 9.52
CA ILE A 85 7.38 11.38 8.70
C ILE A 85 7.37 12.88 8.32
N PRO A 86 8.50 13.59 8.39
CA PRO A 86 8.60 14.97 7.89
C PRO A 86 8.06 15.08 6.46
N GLY A 87 7.19 16.07 6.21
CA GLY A 87 6.55 16.26 4.89
C GLY A 87 5.73 15.06 4.42
N ARG A 88 5.27 14.20 5.35
CA ARG A 88 4.60 12.91 5.05
C ARG A 88 5.49 11.92 4.27
N GLY A 89 6.80 12.15 4.26
CA GLY A 89 7.75 11.39 3.45
C GLY A 89 7.63 11.67 1.96
N LEU A 90 7.03 12.80 1.55
CA LEU A 90 6.85 13.19 0.15
C LEU A 90 7.92 14.19 -0.30
N SER A 91 8.23 14.14 -1.59
CA SER A 91 9.11 15.07 -2.28
C SER A 91 8.40 16.40 -2.55
N GLU A 92 9.09 17.34 -3.20
CA GLU A 92 8.57 18.68 -3.48
C GLU A 92 7.28 18.70 -4.31
N ASP A 93 7.05 17.64 -5.11
CA ASP A 93 5.83 17.50 -5.91
C ASP A 93 4.60 17.02 -5.13
N ASN A 94 4.75 16.70 -3.83
CA ASN A 94 3.71 16.17 -2.95
C ASN A 94 3.06 14.86 -3.44
N VAL A 95 3.71 14.10 -4.31
CA VAL A 95 3.23 12.81 -4.83
C VAL A 95 4.26 11.71 -4.64
N HIS A 96 5.49 11.93 -5.08
CA HIS A 96 6.54 10.93 -4.97
C HIS A 96 7.16 10.93 -3.57
N MET A 97 7.63 9.76 -3.11
CA MET A 97 8.25 9.65 -1.79
C MET A 97 9.71 10.10 -1.82
N THR A 98 10.20 10.63 -0.70
CA THR A 98 11.64 10.89 -0.51
C THR A 98 12.42 9.58 -0.47
N PHE A 99 13.61 9.59 -1.07
CA PHE A 99 14.46 8.41 -1.23
C PHE A 99 15.36 8.17 -0.02
N PHE A 100 15.72 6.90 0.18
CA PHE A 100 16.73 6.47 1.13
C PHE A 100 17.58 5.35 0.51
N TYR A 101 18.65 5.75 -0.19
CA TYR A 101 19.44 4.82 -1.02
C TYR A 101 20.31 3.85 -0.23
N SER A 102 20.69 4.18 1.01
CA SER A 102 21.58 3.32 1.82
C SER A 102 20.88 2.05 2.32
N HIS A 103 19.55 2.09 2.49
CA HIS A 103 18.76 0.98 3.06
C HIS A 103 19.29 0.46 4.42
N ASP A 104 20.02 1.30 5.14
CA ASP A 104 20.59 1.01 6.46
C ASP A 104 19.67 1.51 7.58
N TYR A 105 18.94 0.61 8.23
CA TYR A 105 18.01 0.96 9.30
C TYR A 105 18.68 1.18 10.67
N THR A 106 20.02 1.13 10.75
CA THR A 106 20.76 1.62 11.92
C THR A 106 20.95 3.15 11.86
N ASP A 107 20.82 3.75 10.68
CA ASP A 107 20.79 5.20 10.50
C ASP A 107 19.37 5.74 10.78
N PRO A 108 19.19 6.66 11.76
CA PRO A 108 17.89 7.22 12.08
C PRO A 108 17.24 8.01 10.92
N THR A 109 18.01 8.42 9.90
CA THR A 109 17.47 9.04 8.69
C THR A 109 16.53 8.10 7.92
N ALA A 110 16.69 6.77 8.05
CA ALA A 110 15.77 5.80 7.46
C ALA A 110 14.31 6.04 7.88
N PHE A 111 14.10 6.46 9.14
CA PHE A 111 12.78 6.72 9.72
C PHE A 111 12.21 8.10 9.38
N GLN A 112 12.96 8.93 8.65
CA GLN A 112 12.56 10.28 8.25
C GLN A 112 12.31 10.41 6.74
N THR A 113 12.36 9.30 6.00
CA THR A 113 12.16 9.27 4.55
C THR A 113 10.95 8.43 4.17
N GLY A 114 10.27 8.79 3.09
CA GLY A 114 9.10 8.07 2.61
C GLY A 114 9.43 6.63 2.21
N HIS A 115 10.42 6.43 1.34
CA HIS A 115 10.83 5.08 0.93
C HIS A 115 11.42 4.25 2.07
N GLY A 116 12.16 4.86 3.00
CA GLY A 116 12.71 4.13 4.15
C GLY A 116 11.61 3.55 5.04
N VAL A 117 10.68 4.38 5.50
CA VAL A 117 9.58 3.92 6.36
C VAL A 117 8.58 3.04 5.61
N HIS A 118 8.32 3.32 4.33
CA HIS A 118 7.49 2.48 3.46
C HIS A 118 8.04 1.06 3.36
N ASN A 119 9.32 0.91 3.03
CA ASN A 119 9.92 -0.41 2.86
C ASN A 119 9.95 -1.17 4.19
N LEU A 120 10.30 -0.50 5.29
CA LEU A 120 10.28 -1.11 6.62
C LEU A 120 8.89 -1.62 7.00
N THR A 121 7.87 -0.79 6.86
CA THR A 121 6.51 -1.17 7.29
C THR A 121 5.88 -2.23 6.39
N ALA A 122 6.25 -2.27 5.10
CA ALA A 122 5.90 -3.38 4.22
C ALA A 122 6.51 -4.71 4.73
N LEU A 123 7.79 -4.70 5.15
CA LEU A 123 8.45 -5.88 5.69
C LEU A 123 7.84 -6.35 7.01
N ILE A 124 7.51 -5.41 7.91
CA ILE A 124 6.82 -5.71 9.17
C ILE A 124 5.47 -6.38 8.91
N LEU A 125 4.70 -5.86 7.96
CA LEU A 125 3.43 -6.46 7.56
C LEU A 125 3.61 -7.87 6.98
N LEU A 126 4.57 -8.05 6.07
CA LEU A 126 4.83 -9.35 5.46
C LEU A 126 5.26 -10.39 6.50
N ASP A 127 6.09 -10.01 7.48
CA ASP A 127 6.47 -10.86 8.60
C ASP A 127 5.26 -11.25 9.46
N GLU A 128 4.36 -10.31 9.74
CA GLU A 128 3.14 -10.58 10.51
C GLU A 128 2.20 -11.55 9.78
N LEU A 129 1.96 -11.34 8.49
CA LEU A 129 1.15 -12.25 7.68
C LEU A 129 1.79 -13.64 7.57
N TRP A 130 3.11 -13.69 7.45
CA TRP A 130 3.84 -14.96 7.42
C TRP A 130 3.64 -15.75 8.71
N LYS A 131 3.77 -15.10 9.88
CA LYS A 131 3.57 -15.75 11.19
C LYS A 131 2.14 -16.20 11.43
N GLN A 132 1.15 -15.44 10.97
CA GLN A 132 -0.26 -15.75 11.25
C GLN A 132 -0.87 -16.79 10.29
N VAL A 133 -0.40 -16.84 9.04
CA VAL A 133 -1.13 -17.55 7.96
C VAL A 133 -0.26 -18.55 7.19
N LEU A 134 1.06 -18.37 7.15
CA LEU A 134 1.96 -19.13 6.27
C LEU A 134 2.97 -20.02 7.00
N GLN A 135 2.87 -20.13 8.33
CA GLN A 135 3.60 -21.13 9.13
C GLN A 135 2.79 -22.42 9.30
#